data_AF-S0FSC1-F1
#
_entry.id   AF-S0FSC1-F1
#
_cell.length_a   1.000
_cell.length_b   1.000
_cell.length_c   1.000
_cell.angle_alpha   90.00
_cell.angle_beta   90.00
_cell.angle_gamma   90.00
#
_symmetry.space_group_name_H-M   'P 1'
#
loop_
_entity.id
_entity.type
_entity.pdbx_description
1 polymer ?
#
loop_
_entity_poly.entity_id
_entity_poly.type
_entity_poly.pdbx_seq_one_letter_code
_entity_poly.pdbx_strand_id
1 'polypeptide(L)'
;MLQYLSFFLKDISFSFVILTVGFMLGWLIYNHIVLRDVNLKNALFARDNLAAWIEFIGAFVFPVLYLAGHGIKGSASDNIFIDLAVCLGYTIFYIAILTILRLCSGFMIRLIDASDKHGKISLNKEICQQKNIGAALFSVSLSVIFVNVIKLIDFIDIINGLSLEILLEVMVFLVFMLIALTCYSFVLRRRTTLFKELFIDNNAAAGIGLLGFVFAVQTIIAGVMTFYSMDFELLTVSVVIAVSLAIFGILSALFKLIFTGIVKVDIWNEIYEQDNIGAAIGQVALYVGIAAIIVNFIM
;
A
#
# COMPACT_ATOMS: atom_id res chain seq x y z
N MET A 1 17.92 34.00 13.30
CA MET A 1 18.83 32.85 13.12
C MET A 1 18.77 31.87 14.31
N LEU A 2 18.94 32.32 15.57
CA LEU A 2 18.80 31.48 16.77
C LEU A 2 17.41 30.86 16.97
N GLN A 3 16.32 31.59 16.68
CA GLN A 3 14.96 31.04 16.73
C GLN A 3 14.76 29.91 15.70
N TYR A 4 15.22 30.08 14.47
CA TYR A 4 15.19 29.04 13.44
C TYR A 4 16.02 27.81 13.83
N LEU A 5 17.19 28.01 14.44
CA LEU A 5 18.01 26.90 14.93
C LEU A 5 17.34 26.14 16.09
N SER A 6 16.67 26.86 16.99
CA SER A 6 15.92 26.26 18.10
C SER A 6 14.67 25.51 17.65
N PHE A 7 14.00 25.99 16.60
CA PHE A 7 12.88 25.32 15.94
C PHE A 7 13.37 24.03 15.27
N PHE A 8 14.44 24.13 14.48
CA PHE A 8 15.04 22.99 13.79
C PHE A 8 15.54 21.90 14.75
N LEU A 9 16.17 22.28 15.86
CA LEU A 9 16.63 21.31 16.87
C LEU A 9 15.47 20.63 17.61
N LYS A 10 14.39 21.37 17.89
CA LYS A 10 13.18 20.80 18.50
C LYS A 10 12.50 19.80 17.55
N ASP A 11 12.25 20.20 16.31
CA ASP A 11 11.60 19.34 15.31
C ASP A 11 12.41 18.09 14.96
N ILE A 12 13.74 18.21 14.90
CA ILE A 12 14.63 17.05 14.68
C ILE A 12 14.57 16.09 15.86
N SER A 13 14.69 16.59 17.09
CA SER A 13 14.67 15.73 18.27
C SER A 13 13.33 14.99 18.39
N PHE A 14 12.24 15.68 18.06
CA PHE A 14 10.89 15.16 18.05
C PHE A 14 10.69 14.06 16.99
N SER A 15 11.05 14.37 15.74
CA SER A 15 10.97 13.43 14.62
C SER A 15 11.83 12.19 14.86
N PHE A 16 13.03 12.37 15.42
CA PHE A 16 13.93 11.26 15.73
C PHE A 16 13.35 10.32 16.78
N VAL A 17 12.78 10.86 17.87
CA VAL A 17 12.15 10.05 18.93
C VAL A 17 10.96 9.28 18.38
N ILE A 18 10.07 9.92 17.62
CA ILE A 18 8.87 9.28 17.06
C ILE A 18 9.23 8.20 16.05
N LEU A 19 10.16 8.47 15.14
CA LEU A 19 10.63 7.47 14.17
C LEU A 19 11.27 6.29 14.88
N THR A 20 12.07 6.53 15.92
CA THR A 20 12.73 5.48 16.70
C THR A 20 11.71 4.62 17.45
N VAL A 21 10.78 5.23 18.19
CA VAL A 21 9.76 4.53 18.96
C VAL A 21 8.82 3.77 18.02
N GLY A 22 8.36 4.41 16.94
CA GLY A 22 7.53 3.78 15.92
C GLY A 22 8.20 2.57 15.29
N PHE A 23 9.49 2.70 14.93
CA PHE A 23 10.27 1.58 14.40
C PHE A 23 10.45 0.44 15.40
N MET A 24 10.80 0.73 16.66
CA MET A 24 10.96 -0.30 17.69
C MET A 24 9.65 -1.04 17.99
N LEU A 25 8.55 -0.29 18.17
CA LEU A 25 7.22 -0.87 18.43
C LEU A 25 6.74 -1.69 17.23
N GLY A 26 6.85 -1.12 16.03
CA GLY A 26 6.55 -1.81 14.80
C GLY A 26 7.35 -3.11 14.70
N TRP A 27 8.65 -3.09 14.99
CA TRP A 27 9.51 -4.26 14.87
C TRP A 27 9.07 -5.37 15.82
N LEU A 28 8.81 -5.04 17.09
CA LEU A 28 8.33 -5.98 18.09
C LEU A 28 7.01 -6.63 17.65
N ILE A 29 6.07 -5.81 17.22
CA ILE A 29 4.75 -6.29 16.76
C ILE A 29 4.89 -7.14 15.50
N TYR A 30 5.69 -6.71 14.54
CA TYR A 30 5.86 -7.42 13.28
C TYR A 30 6.51 -8.79 13.48
N ASN A 31 7.60 -8.84 14.25
CA ASN A 31 8.31 -10.08 14.55
C ASN A 31 7.49 -11.04 15.41
N HIS A 32 6.76 -10.56 16.43
CA HIS A 32 6.07 -11.44 17.38
C HIS A 32 4.61 -11.72 17.03
N ILE A 33 3.87 -10.75 16.46
CA ILE A 33 2.42 -10.86 16.24
C ILE A 33 2.12 -11.24 14.79
N VAL A 34 2.77 -10.61 13.82
CA VAL A 34 2.46 -10.81 12.40
C VAL A 34 3.13 -12.05 11.83
N LEU A 35 4.42 -12.24 12.09
CA LEU A 35 5.16 -13.38 11.56
C LEU A 35 4.97 -14.67 12.37
N ARG A 36 4.64 -14.55 13.67
CA ARG A 36 4.42 -15.62 14.68
C ARG A 36 5.42 -16.77 14.65
N ASP A 37 5.26 -17.65 13.67
CA ASP A 37 5.95 -18.92 13.54
C ASP A 37 7.27 -18.81 12.75
N VAL A 38 7.55 -17.64 12.16
CA VAL A 38 8.74 -17.42 11.33
C VAL A 38 9.67 -16.37 11.92
N ASN A 39 10.92 -16.76 12.16
CA ASN A 39 11.94 -15.85 12.65
C ASN A 39 12.49 -14.97 11.51
N LEU A 40 12.14 -13.68 11.53
CA LEU A 40 12.53 -12.70 10.51
C LEU A 40 14.04 -12.56 10.37
N LYS A 41 14.79 -12.55 11.49
CA LYS A 41 16.26 -12.44 11.47
C LYS A 41 16.88 -13.58 10.68
N ASN A 42 16.39 -14.80 10.89
CA ASN A 42 16.88 -15.97 10.17
C ASN A 42 16.51 -15.90 8.68
N ALA A 43 15.30 -15.42 8.36
CA ALA A 43 14.89 -15.25 6.96
C ALA A 43 15.73 -14.20 6.22
N LEU A 44 16.00 -13.05 6.85
CA LEU A 44 16.74 -11.93 6.25
C LEU A 44 18.23 -12.19 6.12
N PHE A 45 18.88 -12.63 7.20
CA PHE A 45 20.35 -12.63 7.27
C PHE A 45 20.97 -14.03 7.16
N ALA A 46 20.32 -15.07 7.70
CA ALA A 46 20.90 -16.42 7.67
C ALA A 46 20.58 -17.16 6.36
N ARG A 47 19.40 -16.91 5.77
CA ARG A 47 18.94 -17.56 4.54
C ARG A 47 19.11 -16.71 3.28
N ASP A 48 19.50 -15.45 3.45
CA ASP A 48 19.63 -14.42 2.41
C ASP A 48 18.45 -14.46 1.43
N ASN A 49 17.26 -14.12 1.95
CA ASN A 49 16.01 -14.24 1.23
C ASN A 49 15.54 -12.87 0.72
N LEU A 50 15.67 -12.65 -0.59
CA LEU A 50 15.23 -11.41 -1.24
C LEU A 50 13.73 -11.13 -1.04
N ALA A 51 12.87 -12.14 -1.08
CA ALA A 51 11.43 -11.97 -0.85
C ALA A 51 11.16 -11.46 0.58
N ALA A 52 11.89 -11.98 1.57
CA ALA A 52 11.80 -11.51 2.94
C ALA A 52 12.30 -10.06 3.09
N TRP A 53 13.32 -9.65 2.34
CA TRP A 53 13.79 -8.26 2.29
C TRP A 53 12.77 -7.32 1.65
N ILE A 54 12.16 -7.71 0.53
CA ILE A 54 11.09 -6.94 -0.12
C ILE A 54 9.91 -6.75 0.83
N GLU A 55 9.49 -7.82 1.49
CA GLU A 55 8.44 -7.78 2.51
C GLU A 55 8.82 -6.88 3.69
N PHE A 56 10.04 -7.02 4.21
CA PHE A 56 10.51 -6.23 5.33
C PHE A 56 10.53 -4.74 5.00
N ILE A 57 11.07 -4.36 3.84
CA ILE A 57 11.16 -2.95 3.44
C ILE A 57 9.77 -2.40 3.07
N GLY A 58 9.05 -3.07 2.18
CA GLY A 58 7.83 -2.53 1.58
C GLY A 58 6.57 -2.71 2.44
N ALA A 59 6.48 -3.79 3.21
CA ALA A 59 5.30 -4.09 4.02
C ALA A 59 5.51 -3.74 5.51
N PHE A 60 6.73 -3.44 5.95
CA PHE A 60 6.99 -3.07 7.34
C PHE A 60 7.69 -1.71 7.49
N VAL A 61 8.91 -1.53 6.95
CA VAL A 61 9.67 -0.29 7.13
C VAL A 61 8.94 0.90 6.53
N PHE A 62 8.49 0.80 5.27
CA PHE A 62 7.76 1.87 4.59
C PHE A 62 6.49 2.29 5.36
N PRO A 63 5.54 1.39 5.70
CA PRO A 63 4.33 1.78 6.43
C PRO A 63 4.63 2.42 7.78
N VAL A 64 5.56 1.87 8.56
CA VAL A 64 5.86 2.40 9.90
C VAL A 64 6.48 3.78 9.82
N LEU A 65 7.49 3.98 8.96
CA LEU A 65 8.12 5.29 8.80
C LEU A 65 7.15 6.32 8.22
N TYR A 66 6.33 5.91 7.25
CA TYR A 66 5.35 6.80 6.63
C TYR A 66 4.28 7.27 7.63
N LEU A 67 3.72 6.34 8.42
CA LEU A 67 2.70 6.65 9.42
C LEU A 67 3.27 7.44 10.60
N ALA A 68 4.50 7.13 11.03
CA ALA A 68 5.21 7.93 12.02
C ALA A 68 5.43 9.37 11.52
N GLY A 69 5.79 9.54 10.24
CA GLY A 69 5.89 10.86 9.60
C GLY A 69 4.54 11.58 9.47
N HIS A 70 3.45 10.84 9.25
CA HIS A 70 2.11 11.42 9.16
C HIS A 70 1.63 11.97 10.50
N GLY A 71 1.91 11.27 11.60
CA GLY A 71 1.57 11.72 12.96
C GLY A 71 2.23 13.03 13.38
N ILE A 72 3.31 13.47 12.69
CA ILE A 72 4.03 14.72 12.98
C ILE A 72 3.33 15.95 12.36
N LYS A 73 2.38 15.79 11.43
CA LYS A 73 1.76 16.92 10.70
C LYS A 73 0.71 17.73 11.48
N GLY A 74 0.47 17.43 12.76
CA GLY A 74 -0.52 18.12 13.62
C GLY A 74 -0.09 19.51 14.09
N SER A 75 -1.02 20.26 14.70
CA SER A 75 -0.76 21.59 15.27
C SER A 75 0.21 21.53 16.45
N ALA A 76 1.22 22.39 16.45
CA ALA A 76 2.21 22.49 17.52
C ALA A 76 1.65 23.29 18.70
N SER A 77 1.70 22.74 19.90
CA SER A 77 1.40 23.47 21.13
C SER A 77 2.65 24.16 21.66
N ASP A 78 2.47 25.17 22.52
CA ASP A 78 3.60 25.82 23.19
C ASP A 78 4.35 24.85 24.14
N ASN A 79 3.77 23.68 24.46
CA ASN A 79 4.34 22.69 25.36
C ASN A 79 4.77 21.41 24.61
N ILE A 80 6.08 21.27 24.43
CA ILE A 80 6.73 20.14 23.75
C ILE A 80 6.29 18.77 24.30
N PHE A 81 6.01 18.67 25.61
CA PHE A 81 5.58 17.40 26.20
C PHE A 81 4.17 16.98 25.77
N ILE A 82 3.29 17.95 25.53
CA ILE A 82 1.93 17.69 25.05
C ILE A 82 2.00 17.21 23.60
N ASP A 83 2.79 17.90 22.76
CA ASP A 83 2.99 17.49 21.36
C ASP A 83 3.57 16.08 21.27
N LEU A 84 4.54 15.76 22.15
CA LEU A 84 5.17 14.45 22.18
C LEU A 84 4.17 13.36 22.58
N ALA A 85 3.33 13.63 23.58
CA ALA A 85 2.28 12.71 23.99
C ALA A 85 1.26 12.47 22.87
N VAL A 86 0.82 13.53 22.19
CA VAL A 86 -0.12 13.43 21.06
C VAL A 86 0.48 12.61 19.92
N CYS A 87 1.71 12.92 19.49
CA CYS A 87 2.35 12.20 18.39
C CYS A 87 2.68 10.74 18.72
N LEU A 88 3.05 10.44 19.99
CA LEU A 88 3.17 9.06 20.46
C LEU A 88 1.82 8.34 20.41
N GLY A 89 0.74 9.00 20.81
CA GLY A 89 -0.63 8.49 20.69
C GLY A 89 -0.98 8.12 19.26
N TYR A 90 -0.77 9.04 18.31
CA TYR A 90 -0.95 8.79 16.86
C TYR A 90 -0.12 7.60 16.38
N THR A 91 1.16 7.54 16.74
CA THR A 91 2.07 6.47 16.32
C THR A 91 1.59 5.10 16.81
N ILE A 92 1.21 5.00 18.09
CA ILE A 92 0.69 3.76 18.68
C ILE A 92 -0.63 3.35 18.00
N PHE A 93 -1.54 4.32 17.82
CA PHE A 93 -2.83 4.10 17.18
C PHE A 93 -2.68 3.58 15.74
N TYR A 94 -1.85 4.23 14.94
CA TYR A 94 -1.59 3.84 13.55
C TYR A 94 -0.92 2.46 13.44
N ILE A 95 0.05 2.16 14.30
CA ILE A 95 0.68 0.83 14.34
C ILE A 95 -0.34 -0.25 14.74
N ALA A 96 -1.22 0.03 15.69
CA ALA A 96 -2.27 -0.89 16.10
C ALA A 96 -3.24 -1.20 14.94
N ILE A 97 -3.73 -0.17 14.24
CA ILE A 97 -4.63 -0.35 13.08
C ILE A 97 -3.92 -1.11 11.95
N LEU A 98 -2.67 -0.75 11.63
CA LEU A 98 -1.89 -1.45 10.61
C LEU A 98 -1.76 -2.95 10.93
N THR A 99 -1.56 -3.28 12.21
CA THR A 99 -1.48 -4.66 12.68
C THR A 99 -2.80 -5.40 12.49
N ILE A 100 -3.93 -4.77 12.84
CA ILE A 100 -5.26 -5.35 12.64
C ILE A 100 -5.51 -5.62 11.16
N LEU A 101 -5.26 -4.63 10.29
CA LEU A 101 -5.44 -4.77 8.84
C LEU A 101 -4.58 -5.91 8.27
N ARG A 102 -3.34 -6.07 8.76
CA ARG A 102 -2.45 -7.15 8.34
C ARG A 102 -2.87 -8.53 8.85
N LEU A 103 -3.48 -8.61 10.02
CA LEU A 103 -4.10 -9.86 10.47
C LEU A 103 -5.32 -10.22 9.61
N CYS A 104 -6.10 -9.22 9.19
CA CYS A 104 -7.22 -9.40 8.27
C CYS A 104 -6.77 -9.89 6.89
N SER A 105 -5.65 -9.41 6.34
CA SER A 105 -5.14 -9.95 5.06
C SER A 105 -4.73 -11.42 5.16
N GLY A 106 -4.06 -11.80 6.25
CA GLY A 106 -3.73 -13.20 6.52
C GLY A 106 -4.97 -14.08 6.62
N PHE A 107 -6.08 -13.56 7.17
CA PHE A 107 -7.37 -14.24 7.20
C PHE A 107 -8.00 -14.36 5.80
N MET A 108 -8.01 -13.28 5.01
CA MET A 108 -8.56 -13.30 3.64
C MET A 108 -7.85 -14.33 2.75
N ILE A 109 -6.52 -14.41 2.81
CA ILE A 109 -5.77 -15.41 2.02
C ILE A 109 -6.15 -16.84 2.42
N ARG A 110 -6.38 -17.08 3.71
CA ARG A 110 -6.82 -18.40 4.19
C ARG A 110 -8.22 -18.78 3.70
N LEU A 111 -9.11 -17.80 3.49
CA LEU A 111 -10.46 -18.04 2.97
C LEU A 111 -10.49 -18.45 1.49
N ILE A 112 -9.47 -18.10 0.72
CA ILE A 112 -9.39 -18.44 -0.72
C ILE A 112 -9.17 -19.97 -0.91
N ASP A 113 -8.83 -20.71 0.15
CA ASP A 113 -8.62 -22.17 0.22
C ASP A 113 -7.82 -22.75 -0.96
N ALA A 114 -6.87 -21.97 -1.46
CA ALA A 114 -5.95 -22.40 -2.48
C ALA A 114 -4.80 -23.20 -1.85
N SER A 115 -4.48 -24.34 -2.48
CA SER A 115 -3.36 -25.20 -2.08
C SER A 115 -2.28 -25.20 -3.15
N ASP A 116 -1.03 -25.18 -2.70
CA ASP A 116 0.16 -25.35 -3.53
C ASP A 116 0.75 -26.76 -3.33
N LYS A 117 1.91 -27.02 -3.92
CA LYS A 117 2.63 -28.30 -3.77
C LYS A 117 3.11 -28.56 -2.33
N HIS A 118 3.10 -27.54 -1.46
CA HIS A 118 3.59 -27.58 -0.08
C HIS A 118 2.45 -27.53 0.96
N GLY A 119 1.19 -27.45 0.54
CA GLY A 119 0.00 -27.51 1.39
C GLY A 119 -0.91 -26.29 1.22
N LYS A 120 -1.52 -25.81 2.31
CA LYS A 120 -2.33 -24.59 2.27
C LYS A 120 -1.43 -23.36 2.15
N ILE A 121 -1.76 -22.47 1.22
CA ILE A 121 -0.99 -21.25 0.96
C ILE A 121 -1.04 -20.35 2.20
N SER A 122 0.14 -19.96 2.68
CA SER A 122 0.30 -19.05 3.81
C SER A 122 1.36 -18.01 3.46
N LEU A 123 0.95 -16.74 3.41
CA LEU A 123 1.80 -15.62 2.99
C LEU A 123 3.19 -15.62 3.68
N ASN A 124 3.25 -15.81 4.99
CA ASN A 124 4.52 -15.82 5.73
C ASN A 124 5.41 -17.01 5.33
N LYS A 125 4.83 -18.18 5.04
CA LYS A 125 5.59 -19.35 4.58
C LYS A 125 6.09 -19.16 3.15
N GLU A 126 5.23 -18.68 2.26
CA GLU A 126 5.58 -18.32 0.88
C GLU A 126 6.80 -17.39 0.85
N ILE A 127 6.72 -16.30 1.60
CA ILE A 127 7.76 -15.27 1.61
C ILE A 127 9.02 -15.81 2.29
N CYS A 128 8.94 -16.32 3.51
CA CYS A 128 10.12 -16.56 4.33
C CYS A 128 10.74 -17.96 4.16
N GLN A 129 9.96 -18.96 3.74
CA GLN A 129 10.44 -20.33 3.53
C GLN A 129 10.60 -20.65 2.05
N GLN A 130 9.59 -20.33 1.22
CA GLN A 130 9.63 -20.61 -0.22
C GLN A 130 10.36 -19.54 -1.05
N LYS A 131 10.75 -18.41 -0.44
CA LYS A 131 11.42 -17.28 -1.10
C LYS A 131 10.60 -16.70 -2.27
N ASN A 132 9.28 -16.73 -2.15
CA ASN A 132 8.36 -16.28 -3.18
C ASN A 132 8.29 -14.73 -3.22
N ILE A 133 8.87 -14.14 -4.27
CA ILE A 133 8.93 -12.70 -4.51
C ILE A 133 7.56 -12.16 -4.93
N GLY A 134 6.79 -12.91 -5.71
CA GLY A 134 5.43 -12.54 -6.09
C GLY A 134 4.52 -12.36 -4.87
N ALA A 135 4.57 -13.30 -3.93
CA ALA A 135 3.85 -13.22 -2.66
C ALA A 135 4.30 -12.03 -1.79
N ALA A 136 5.60 -11.72 -1.78
CA ALA A 136 6.12 -10.54 -1.07
C ALA A 136 5.57 -9.24 -1.69
N LEU A 137 5.59 -9.11 -3.02
CA LEU A 137 5.07 -7.92 -3.72
C LEU A 137 3.56 -7.77 -3.57
N PHE A 138 2.81 -8.88 -3.49
CA PHE A 138 1.39 -8.86 -3.13
C PHE A 138 1.18 -8.29 -1.73
N SER A 139 1.95 -8.75 -0.74
CA SER A 139 1.88 -8.25 0.64
C SER A 139 2.25 -6.77 0.74
N VAL A 140 3.27 -6.33 0.00
CA VAL A 140 3.62 -4.90 -0.12
C VAL A 140 2.45 -4.12 -0.71
N SER A 141 1.80 -4.63 -1.76
CA SER A 141 0.64 -3.97 -2.38
C SER A 141 -0.52 -3.79 -1.39
N LEU A 142 -0.82 -4.81 -0.59
CA LEU A 142 -1.81 -4.71 0.49
C LEU A 142 -1.39 -3.70 1.57
N SER A 143 -0.11 -3.67 1.93
CA SER A 143 0.39 -2.74 2.93
C SER A 143 0.27 -1.29 2.46
N VAL A 144 0.49 -1.02 1.18
CA VAL A 144 0.27 0.29 0.55
C VAL A 144 -1.21 0.70 0.60
N ILE A 145 -2.15 -0.24 0.39
CA ILE A 145 -3.61 -0.02 0.62
C ILE A 145 -3.86 0.37 2.07
N PHE A 146 -3.32 -0.37 3.03
CA PHE A 146 -3.56 -0.13 4.44
C PHE A 146 -3.00 1.21 4.92
N VAL A 147 -1.84 1.61 4.43
CA VAL A 147 -1.28 2.94 4.73
C VAL A 147 -2.23 4.04 4.28
N ASN A 148 -2.80 3.95 3.07
CA ASN A 148 -3.74 4.97 2.60
C ASN A 148 -5.08 4.96 3.35
N VAL A 149 -5.58 3.79 3.77
CA VAL A 149 -6.73 3.72 4.68
C VAL A 149 -6.43 4.45 5.99
N ILE A 150 -5.27 4.21 6.59
CA ILE A 150 -4.90 4.84 7.86
C ILE A 150 -4.74 6.36 7.71
N LYS A 151 -4.27 6.86 6.57
CA LYS A 151 -4.19 8.31 6.30
C LYS A 151 -5.55 9.01 6.27
N LEU A 152 -6.61 8.29 5.90
CA LEU A 152 -7.98 8.83 5.93
C LEU A 152 -8.54 8.83 7.36
N ILE A 153 -7.87 8.18 8.30
CA ILE A 153 -8.29 8.09 9.70
C ILE A 153 -7.50 9.14 10.51
N ASP A 154 -8.14 10.26 10.82
CA ASP A 154 -7.62 11.20 11.80
C ASP A 154 -8.15 10.88 13.20
N PHE A 155 -7.22 10.63 14.13
CA PHE A 155 -7.51 10.35 15.53
C PHE A 155 -8.19 11.53 16.24
N ILE A 156 -7.82 12.77 15.92
CA ILE A 156 -8.42 13.96 16.53
C ILE A 156 -9.88 14.12 16.07
N ASP A 157 -10.14 13.93 14.78
CA ASP A 157 -11.47 14.08 14.21
C ASP A 157 -12.44 13.00 14.73
N ILE A 158 -11.94 11.78 15.01
CA ILE A 158 -12.71 10.76 15.73
C ILE A 158 -13.12 11.25 17.11
N ILE A 159 -12.19 11.82 17.89
CA ILE A 159 -12.48 12.35 19.23
C ILE A 159 -13.49 13.50 19.16
N ASN A 160 -13.41 14.34 18.13
CA ASN A 160 -14.30 15.47 17.89
C ASN A 160 -15.68 15.07 17.37
N GLY A 161 -15.95 13.77 17.17
CA GLY A 161 -17.26 13.26 16.78
C GLY A 161 -17.48 13.09 15.28
N LEU A 162 -16.48 13.35 14.43
CA LEU A 162 -16.55 13.22 12.96
C LEU A 162 -16.37 11.76 12.48
N SER A 163 -16.50 10.79 13.38
CA SER A 163 -16.28 9.36 13.12
C SER A 163 -17.10 8.79 11.95
N LEU A 164 -18.30 9.31 11.68
CA LEU A 164 -19.17 8.82 10.60
C LEU A 164 -18.66 9.26 9.22
N GLU A 165 -18.17 10.50 9.09
CA GLU A 165 -17.61 11.03 7.84
C GLU A 165 -16.33 10.26 7.46
N ILE A 166 -15.43 10.07 8.42
CA ILE A 166 -14.23 9.24 8.26
C ILE A 166 -14.58 7.81 7.84
N LEU A 167 -15.59 7.21 8.48
CA LEU A 167 -16.03 5.87 8.12
C LEU A 167 -16.52 5.81 6.66
N LEU A 168 -17.29 6.82 6.25
CA LEU A 168 -17.81 6.92 4.89
C LEU A 168 -16.67 7.07 3.87
N GLU A 169 -15.70 7.93 4.14
CA GLU A 169 -14.50 8.11 3.32
C GLU A 169 -13.72 6.80 3.16
N VAL A 170 -13.44 6.11 4.27
CA VAL A 170 -12.74 4.82 4.25
C VAL A 170 -13.55 3.78 3.47
N MET A 171 -14.87 3.75 3.62
CA MET A 171 -15.72 2.83 2.86
C MET A 171 -15.69 3.11 1.36
N VAL A 172 -15.78 4.37 0.94
CA VAL A 172 -15.67 4.78 -0.47
C VAL A 172 -14.32 4.34 -1.04
N PHE A 173 -13.23 4.65 -0.33
CA PHE A 173 -11.89 4.24 -0.73
C PHE A 173 -11.79 2.71 -0.91
N LEU A 174 -12.24 1.93 0.08
CA LEU A 174 -12.18 0.47 0.05
C LEU A 174 -13.03 -0.14 -1.08
N VAL A 175 -14.24 0.39 -1.31
CA VAL A 175 -15.14 -0.09 -2.37
C VAL A 175 -14.51 0.14 -3.75
N PHE A 176 -14.02 1.34 -4.03
CA PHE A 176 -13.38 1.62 -5.32
C PHE A 176 -12.08 0.86 -5.52
N MET A 177 -11.26 0.71 -4.46
CA MET A 177 -10.08 -0.15 -4.50
C MET A 177 -10.42 -1.61 -4.81
N LEU A 178 -11.46 -2.15 -4.18
CA LEU A 178 -11.91 -3.54 -4.41
C LEU A 178 -12.44 -3.73 -5.83
N ILE A 179 -13.23 -2.79 -6.33
CA ILE A 179 -13.72 -2.79 -7.72
C ILE A 179 -12.53 -2.77 -8.68
N ALA A 180 -11.57 -1.87 -8.47
CA ALA A 180 -10.38 -1.76 -9.32
C ALA A 180 -9.54 -3.05 -9.34
N LEU A 181 -9.29 -3.66 -8.18
CA LEU A 181 -8.57 -4.95 -8.07
C LEU A 181 -9.34 -6.10 -8.74
N THR A 182 -10.67 -6.10 -8.62
CA THR A 182 -11.54 -7.09 -9.28
C THR A 182 -11.48 -6.93 -10.80
N CYS A 183 -11.57 -5.69 -11.30
CA CYS A 183 -11.41 -5.38 -12.71
C CYS A 183 -10.03 -5.82 -13.23
N TYR A 184 -8.95 -5.49 -12.51
CA TYR A 184 -7.60 -5.90 -12.86
C TYR A 184 -7.49 -7.43 -12.99
N SER A 185 -8.00 -8.16 -11.99
CA SER A 185 -8.03 -9.62 -11.99
C SER A 185 -8.88 -10.20 -13.12
N PHE A 186 -10.00 -9.56 -13.46
CA PHE A 186 -10.88 -10.01 -14.55
C PHE A 186 -10.25 -9.83 -15.93
N VAL A 187 -9.56 -8.71 -16.17
CA VAL A 187 -8.87 -8.49 -17.45
C VAL A 187 -7.75 -9.53 -17.64
N LEU A 188 -7.10 -9.96 -16.55
CA LEU A 188 -6.09 -11.03 -16.56
C LEU A 188 -6.66 -12.43 -16.82
N ARG A 189 -7.88 -12.69 -16.34
CA ARG A 189 -8.55 -14.01 -16.37
C ARG A 189 -8.71 -14.62 -17.77
N ARG A 190 -8.49 -13.88 -18.85
CA ARG A 190 -8.52 -14.44 -20.21
C ARG A 190 -7.42 -15.49 -20.47
N ARG A 191 -6.35 -15.56 -19.67
CA ARG A 191 -5.28 -16.59 -19.82
C ARG A 191 -4.78 -17.21 -18.52
N THR A 192 -4.64 -16.46 -17.44
CA THR A 192 -4.21 -16.97 -16.11
C THR A 192 -4.92 -16.23 -14.97
N THR A 193 -4.81 -16.72 -13.73
CA THR A 193 -5.33 -16.00 -12.55
C THR A 193 -4.17 -15.32 -11.83
N LEU A 194 -4.36 -14.05 -11.43
CA LEU A 194 -3.36 -13.28 -10.68
C LEU A 194 -2.86 -14.04 -9.44
N PHE A 195 -3.75 -14.75 -8.76
CA PHE A 195 -3.37 -15.55 -7.59
C PHE A 195 -2.43 -16.71 -7.94
N LYS A 196 -2.64 -17.38 -9.08
CA LYS A 196 -1.75 -18.44 -9.56
C LYS A 196 -0.36 -17.87 -9.87
N GLU A 197 -0.31 -16.77 -10.61
CA GLU A 197 0.96 -16.10 -10.98
C GLU A 197 1.79 -15.73 -9.75
N LEU A 198 1.14 -15.15 -8.73
CA LEU A 198 1.83 -14.65 -7.54
C LEU A 198 2.23 -15.76 -6.57
N PHE A 199 1.34 -16.73 -6.32
CA PHE A 199 1.53 -17.70 -5.24
C PHE A 199 2.02 -19.07 -5.72
N ILE A 200 1.78 -19.45 -6.97
CA ILE A 200 2.17 -20.77 -7.50
C ILE A 200 3.36 -20.64 -8.45
N ASP A 201 3.31 -19.68 -9.38
CA ASP A 201 4.36 -19.51 -10.39
C ASP A 201 5.52 -18.61 -9.90
N ASN A 202 5.35 -17.92 -8.76
CA ASN A 202 6.34 -16.98 -8.20
C ASN A 202 6.76 -15.89 -9.21
N ASN A 203 5.79 -15.42 -10.00
CA ASN A 203 6.01 -14.41 -11.02
C ASN A 203 6.19 -13.02 -10.36
N ALA A 204 7.46 -12.61 -10.22
CA ALA A 204 7.80 -11.30 -9.68
C ALA A 204 7.32 -10.14 -10.57
N ALA A 205 7.29 -10.33 -11.90
CA ALA A 205 6.83 -9.30 -12.84
C ALA A 205 5.33 -9.02 -12.64
N ALA A 206 4.50 -10.05 -12.47
CA ALA A 206 3.09 -9.91 -12.09
C ALA A 206 2.92 -9.15 -10.76
N GLY A 207 3.78 -9.43 -9.78
CA GLY A 207 3.80 -8.71 -8.49
C GLY A 207 4.13 -7.22 -8.64
N ILE A 208 5.13 -6.89 -9.46
CA ILE A 208 5.53 -5.50 -9.74
C ILE A 208 4.40 -4.78 -10.48
N GLY A 209 3.80 -5.41 -11.48
CA GLY A 209 2.67 -4.88 -12.24
C GLY A 209 1.45 -4.58 -11.35
N LEU A 210 1.13 -5.50 -10.42
CA LEU A 210 0.06 -5.29 -9.43
C LEU A 210 0.38 -4.11 -8.52
N LEU A 211 1.60 -4.04 -7.99
CA LEU A 211 2.02 -2.97 -7.11
C LEU A 211 1.89 -1.60 -7.78
N GLY A 212 2.35 -1.47 -9.04
CA GLY A 212 2.20 -0.24 -9.81
C GLY A 212 0.75 0.12 -10.11
N PHE A 213 -0.10 -0.86 -10.40
CA PHE A 213 -1.54 -0.65 -10.55
C PHE A 213 -2.16 -0.12 -9.26
N VAL A 214 -1.85 -0.76 -8.12
CA VAL A 214 -2.34 -0.34 -6.80
C VAL A 214 -1.91 1.08 -6.46
N PHE A 215 -0.64 1.43 -6.71
CA PHE A 215 -0.16 2.80 -6.53
C PHE A 215 -0.93 3.81 -7.38
N ALA A 216 -1.14 3.52 -8.66
CA ALA A 216 -1.84 4.41 -9.58
C ALA A 216 -3.30 4.64 -9.17
N VAL A 217 -4.04 3.57 -8.88
CA VAL A 217 -5.44 3.64 -8.45
C VAL A 217 -5.57 4.43 -7.14
N GLN A 218 -4.71 4.17 -6.16
CA GLN A 218 -4.74 4.91 -4.91
C GLN A 218 -4.39 6.37 -5.07
N THR A 219 -3.43 6.68 -5.94
CA THR A 219 -3.07 8.07 -6.24
C THR A 219 -4.28 8.83 -6.77
N ILE A 220 -5.05 8.21 -7.67
CA ILE A 220 -6.29 8.79 -8.19
C ILE A 220 -7.33 8.97 -7.08
N ILE A 221 -7.66 7.90 -6.35
CA ILE A 221 -8.72 7.94 -5.32
C ILE A 221 -8.35 8.95 -4.23
N ALA A 222 -7.13 8.87 -3.67
CA ALA A 222 -6.67 9.76 -2.63
C ALA A 222 -6.56 11.22 -3.12
N GLY A 223 -6.14 11.44 -4.37
CA GLY A 223 -6.10 12.77 -4.97
C GLY A 223 -7.48 13.43 -5.02
N VAL A 224 -8.50 12.69 -5.50
CA VAL A 224 -9.89 13.16 -5.52
C VAL A 224 -10.39 13.42 -4.10
N MET A 225 -10.22 12.47 -3.19
CA MET A 225 -10.70 12.64 -1.81
C MET A 225 -10.05 13.83 -1.09
N THR A 226 -8.75 14.04 -1.30
CA THR A 226 -8.03 15.19 -0.71
C THR A 226 -8.54 16.51 -1.27
N PHE A 227 -8.88 16.57 -2.56
CA PHE A 227 -9.41 17.78 -3.18
C PHE A 227 -10.80 18.16 -2.65
N TYR A 228 -11.65 17.17 -2.41
CA TYR A 228 -13.03 17.37 -1.92
C TYR A 228 -13.16 17.28 -0.39
N SER A 229 -12.07 17.25 0.38
CA SER A 229 -12.13 16.97 1.82
C SER A 229 -12.86 18.04 2.64
N MET A 230 -12.90 19.30 2.18
CA MET A 230 -13.59 20.39 2.89
C MET A 230 -15.12 20.39 2.67
N ASP A 231 -15.58 19.83 1.55
CA ASP A 231 -16.99 19.78 1.14
C ASP A 231 -17.32 18.36 0.65
N PHE A 232 -17.13 17.36 1.51
CA PHE A 232 -17.28 15.96 1.13
C PHE A 232 -18.75 15.63 0.81
N GLU A 233 -19.08 15.63 -0.47
CA GLU A 233 -20.36 15.13 -0.97
C GLU A 233 -20.18 13.74 -1.57
N LEU A 234 -20.70 12.72 -0.88
CA LEU A 234 -20.53 11.31 -1.24
C LEU A 234 -20.79 11.00 -2.72
N LEU A 235 -21.90 11.53 -3.26
CA LEU A 235 -22.31 11.25 -4.63
C LEU A 235 -21.31 11.86 -5.62
N THR A 236 -20.97 13.14 -5.44
CA THR A 236 -20.03 13.88 -6.29
C THR A 236 -18.66 13.22 -6.26
N VAL A 237 -18.11 12.93 -5.08
CA VAL A 237 -16.82 12.26 -4.92
C VAL A 237 -16.82 10.88 -5.59
N SER A 238 -17.86 10.09 -5.38
CA SER A 238 -17.97 8.76 -5.98
C SER A 238 -18.03 8.80 -7.51
N VAL A 239 -18.78 9.76 -8.08
CA VAL A 239 -18.86 9.95 -9.54
C VAL A 239 -17.51 10.36 -10.10
N VAL A 240 -16.82 11.32 -9.47
CA VAL A 240 -15.49 11.78 -9.93
C VAL A 240 -14.48 10.63 -9.88
N ILE A 241 -14.45 9.85 -8.79
CA ILE A 241 -13.58 8.66 -8.70
C ILE A 241 -13.92 7.66 -9.81
N ALA A 242 -15.20 7.35 -10.02
CA ALA A 242 -15.63 6.39 -11.04
C ALA A 242 -15.19 6.83 -12.45
N VAL A 243 -15.42 8.09 -12.80
CA VAL A 243 -15.00 8.66 -14.10
C VAL A 243 -13.47 8.62 -14.24
N SER A 244 -12.74 8.97 -13.19
CA SER A 244 -11.27 8.98 -13.18
C SER A 244 -10.69 7.59 -13.39
N LEU A 245 -11.23 6.58 -12.70
CA LEU A 245 -10.82 5.19 -12.86
C LEU A 245 -11.22 4.63 -14.24
N ALA A 246 -12.36 5.06 -14.79
CA ALA A 246 -12.74 4.69 -16.15
C ALA A 246 -11.76 5.27 -17.20
N ILE A 247 -11.39 6.56 -17.07
CA ILE A 247 -10.37 7.19 -17.92
C ILE A 247 -9.04 6.47 -17.78
N PHE A 248 -8.62 6.16 -16.55
CA PHE A 248 -7.40 5.38 -16.29
C PHE A 248 -7.40 4.03 -17.01
N GLY A 249 -8.52 3.30 -16.95
CA GLY A 249 -8.70 2.03 -17.66
C GLY A 249 -8.65 2.18 -19.19
N ILE A 250 -9.33 3.18 -19.74
CA ILE A 250 -9.33 3.48 -21.18
C ILE A 250 -7.93 3.83 -21.66
N LEU A 251 -7.24 4.75 -20.99
CA LEU A 251 -5.88 5.15 -21.35
C LEU A 251 -4.92 3.96 -21.25
N SER A 252 -5.01 3.16 -20.18
CA SER A 252 -4.20 1.95 -20.02
C SER A 252 -4.40 0.96 -21.18
N ALA A 253 -5.64 0.77 -21.63
CA ALA A 253 -5.94 -0.09 -22.77
C ALA A 253 -5.44 0.50 -24.10
N LEU A 254 -5.59 1.81 -24.31
CA LEU A 254 -5.08 2.51 -25.49
C LEU A 254 -3.56 2.42 -25.59
N PHE A 255 -2.84 2.65 -24.49
CA PHE A 255 -1.40 2.50 -24.46
C PHE A 255 -0.97 1.07 -24.77
N LYS A 256 -1.66 0.07 -24.23
CA LYS A 256 -1.42 -1.33 -24.62
C LYS A 256 -1.52 -1.51 -26.13
N LEU A 257 -2.60 -1.03 -26.75
CA LEU A 257 -2.80 -1.13 -28.20
C LEU A 257 -1.70 -0.41 -28.99
N ILE A 258 -1.26 0.75 -28.53
CA ILE A 258 -0.17 1.52 -29.16
C ILE A 258 1.15 0.74 -29.08
N PHE A 259 1.52 0.22 -27.91
CA PHE A 259 2.75 -0.57 -27.74
C PHE A 259 2.73 -1.85 -28.58
N THR A 260 1.61 -2.57 -28.58
CA THR A 260 1.45 -3.78 -29.41
C THR A 260 1.45 -3.45 -30.90
N GLY A 261 0.87 -2.33 -31.33
CA GLY A 261 0.84 -1.93 -32.73
C GLY A 261 2.17 -1.40 -33.27
N ILE A 262 2.83 -0.52 -32.52
CA ILE A 262 4.05 0.17 -32.97
C ILE A 262 5.30 -0.66 -32.65
N VAL A 263 5.45 -1.09 -31.41
CA VAL A 263 6.65 -1.79 -30.92
C VAL A 263 6.55 -3.30 -31.18
N LYS A 264 5.37 -3.80 -31.54
CA LYS A 264 5.09 -5.24 -31.77
C LYS A 264 5.36 -6.10 -30.52
N VAL A 265 5.24 -5.50 -29.34
CA VAL A 265 5.41 -6.17 -28.05
C VAL A 265 4.07 -6.16 -27.31
N ASP A 266 3.60 -7.34 -26.91
CA ASP A 266 2.47 -7.46 -25.98
C ASP A 266 3.00 -7.47 -24.55
N ILE A 267 2.98 -6.30 -23.90
CA ILE A 267 3.44 -6.10 -22.53
C ILE A 267 2.80 -7.10 -21.56
N TRP A 268 1.56 -7.54 -21.81
CA TRP A 268 0.89 -8.49 -20.92
C TRP A 268 1.49 -9.88 -21.07
N ASN A 269 1.77 -10.29 -22.30
CA ASN A 269 2.45 -11.56 -22.56
C ASN A 269 3.84 -11.58 -21.91
N GLU A 270 4.58 -10.47 -22.04
CA GLU A 270 5.90 -10.32 -21.42
C GLU A 270 5.85 -10.46 -19.90
N ILE A 271 4.85 -9.88 -19.23
CA ILE A 271 4.77 -9.87 -17.77
C ILE A 271 4.25 -11.21 -17.21
N TYR A 272 3.20 -11.77 -17.81
CA TYR A 272 2.49 -12.91 -17.23
C TYR A 272 2.90 -14.27 -17.80
N GLU A 273 3.44 -14.31 -19.02
CA GLU A 273 3.88 -15.58 -19.64
C GLU A 273 5.41 -15.70 -19.69
N GLN A 274 6.16 -14.58 -19.63
CA GLN A 274 7.62 -14.55 -19.74
C GLN A 274 8.34 -13.95 -18.51
N ASP A 275 7.61 -13.62 -17.45
CA ASP A 275 8.15 -13.07 -16.19
C ASP A 275 9.09 -11.86 -16.38
N ASN A 276 8.85 -11.05 -17.41
CA ASN A 276 9.73 -9.95 -17.78
C ASN A 276 9.58 -8.76 -16.84
N ILE A 277 10.50 -8.65 -15.88
CA ILE A 277 10.58 -7.57 -14.89
C ILE A 277 10.70 -6.19 -15.56
N GLY A 278 11.44 -6.08 -16.67
CA GLY A 278 11.61 -4.82 -17.39
C GLY A 278 10.29 -4.30 -17.96
N ALA A 279 9.49 -5.19 -18.54
CA ALA A 279 8.15 -4.87 -19.02
C ALA A 279 7.23 -4.44 -17.87
N ALA A 280 7.31 -5.11 -16.72
CA ALA A 280 6.56 -4.73 -15.53
C ALA A 280 6.92 -3.33 -15.01
N ILE A 281 8.21 -2.99 -14.91
CA ILE A 281 8.66 -1.65 -14.51
C ILE A 281 8.15 -0.59 -15.50
N GLY A 282 8.20 -0.86 -16.80
CA GLY A 282 7.63 0.01 -17.82
C GLY A 282 6.13 0.24 -17.63
N GLN A 283 5.38 -0.83 -17.31
CA GLN A 283 3.96 -0.73 -17.01
C GLN A 283 3.68 0.09 -15.73
N VAL A 284 4.49 -0.05 -14.68
CA VAL A 284 4.38 0.77 -13.48
C VAL A 284 4.57 2.24 -13.81
N ALA A 285 5.63 2.59 -14.55
CA ALA A 285 5.89 3.97 -14.95
C ALA A 285 4.71 4.56 -15.75
N LEU A 286 4.13 3.77 -16.65
CA LEU A 286 2.96 4.15 -17.43
C LEU A 286 1.73 4.39 -16.54
N TYR A 287 1.41 3.46 -15.64
CA TYR A 287 0.28 3.59 -14.73
C TYR A 287 0.40 4.80 -13.81
N VAL A 288 1.58 5.00 -13.21
CA VAL A 288 1.84 6.16 -12.36
C VAL A 288 1.77 7.45 -13.16
N GLY A 289 2.31 7.49 -14.39
CA GLY A 289 2.23 8.65 -15.27
C GLY A 289 0.78 9.03 -15.63
N ILE A 290 -0.04 8.04 -16.01
CA ILE A 290 -1.46 8.27 -16.32
C ILE A 290 -2.20 8.76 -15.06
N ALA A 291 -1.98 8.13 -13.91
CA ALA A 291 -2.60 8.56 -12.66
C ALA A 291 -2.23 10.01 -12.29
N ALA A 292 -0.95 10.38 -12.43
CA ALA A 292 -0.50 11.75 -12.18
C ALA A 292 -1.16 12.77 -13.11
N ILE A 293 -1.31 12.42 -14.40
CA ILE A 293 -2.02 13.26 -15.37
C ILE A 293 -3.48 13.44 -14.94
N ILE A 294 -4.19 12.35 -14.63
CA ILE A 294 -5.60 12.39 -14.22
C ILE A 294 -5.78 13.26 -12.98
N VAL A 295 -4.96 13.05 -11.95
CA VAL A 295 -5.03 13.82 -10.70
C VAL A 295 -4.77 15.31 -10.96
N ASN A 296 -3.78 15.65 -11.78
CA ASN A 296 -3.49 17.05 -12.15
C ASN A 296 -4.58 17.71 -13.01
N PHE A 297 -5.42 16.95 -13.70
CA PHE A 297 -6.55 17.50 -14.45
C PHE A 297 -7.81 17.70 -13.60
N ILE A 298 -7.91 16.98 -12.47
CA ILE A 298 -9.07 17.05 -11.57
C ILE A 298 -8.88 18.13 -10.51
N MET A 299 -7.63 18.33 -10.05
CA MET A 299 -7.24 19.41 -9.13
C MET A 299 -7.11 20.74 -9.86
#